data_AF-A0A8K1CLC4-F1
#
_entry.id   AF-A0A8K1CLC4-F1
#
_cell.length_a   1.000
_cell.length_b   1.000
_cell.length_c   1.000
_cell.angle_alpha   90.00
_cell.angle_beta   90.00
_cell.angle_gamma   90.00
#
_symmetry.space_group_name_H-M   'P 1'
#
loop_
_entity.id
_entity.type
_entity.pdbx_description
1 polymer ?
#
loop_
_entity_poly.entity_id
_entity_poly.type
_entity_poly.pdbx_seq_one_letter_code
_entity_poly.pdbx_strand_id
1 'polypeptide(L)'
;MSAHGVLVALSLIGSLGQRRLVFFPFQDDDVVAAKKTCAMVSTLFGRFGLFGVESRYFDTMMIVRESVETILQSYQAYRMSLYVPRVWLNRLYVALLVLNCWMTPLVVIFFKRRPLACRLLHLLCGSLLDLMSSIGIPLILLPTYANDFDLNAGGLDMTRWYDDVWYISAFSELQLVFVSSWMDLFSRLVFYVGVIGGMKSMKDLLRPKTNKSGIKRVGPTLSPPTNNATPSAVLPSIPASENSAIVPTSQRVEPTPMDIHSFTPHRHLNATRLRRLKHIIHVGFVPWGLVVLILHLQAEQQEVLTNCLMQVRPWMTEKPACALLIMDCHQYGVSGYEKDIAPYWDHADEATVARILIRHCPRLHMPSILTAFSRLSAIKIYNSTVVEWGDEAALTNRHHPTIGKLLVLRSNLTDGKLPRGLLSSDFPLILKDIEFQISNLKSLPADLDTKWHSGSYLVFENCQFDHFPLVLLRLVPGAISLAFNWIATVPFEVFRVNGITHLNLAGNPISTLSKLAHETVVGAGSIVSLNLIRTNVSYLPRWIDPLFNRAGSSLSVLLCDSPFCLHRGELANGIRNHFPELDSMPLDHLSDVMSVTAAELITLDRKVSCAMTEIYYYPYGHDDALHSLPQG
;
A
#
# COMPACT_ATOMS: atom_id res chain seq x y z
N MET A 1 -25.18 11.08 13.25
CA MET A 1 -23.98 10.99 12.38
C MET A 1 -22.76 11.78 12.90
N SER A 2 -22.86 13.00 13.44
CA SER A 2 -21.66 13.71 13.96
C SER A 2 -21.03 13.10 15.22
N ALA A 3 -21.75 12.20 15.92
CA ALA A 3 -21.21 11.49 17.08
C ALA A 3 -20.13 10.46 16.69
N HIS A 4 -20.32 9.71 15.58
CA HIS A 4 -19.41 8.62 15.22
C HIS A 4 -18.01 9.11 14.83
N GLY A 5 -17.88 10.20 14.08
CA GLY A 5 -16.56 10.77 13.75
C GLY A 5 -15.78 11.26 14.98
N VAL A 6 -16.48 11.82 15.98
CA VAL A 6 -15.86 12.25 17.24
C VAL A 6 -15.53 11.05 18.13
N LEU A 7 -16.38 10.02 18.16
CA LEU A 7 -16.09 8.74 18.83
C LEU A 7 -14.84 8.07 18.25
N VAL A 8 -14.69 8.03 16.91
CA VAL A 8 -13.51 7.50 16.23
C VAL A 8 -12.25 8.31 16.54
N ALA A 9 -12.33 9.63 16.57
CA ALA A 9 -11.19 10.47 16.96
C ALA A 9 -10.78 10.24 18.44
N LEU A 10 -11.76 10.11 19.35
CA LEU A 10 -11.51 9.86 20.77
C LEU A 10 -11.00 8.44 21.03
N SER A 11 -11.48 7.42 20.33
CA SER A 11 -10.96 6.06 20.43
C SER A 11 -9.54 5.94 19.87
N LEU A 12 -9.22 6.65 18.78
CA LEU A 12 -7.84 6.74 18.27
C LEU A 12 -6.89 7.42 19.28
N ILE A 13 -7.27 8.57 19.84
CA ILE A 13 -6.46 9.29 20.84
C ILE A 13 -6.29 8.46 22.12
N GLY A 14 -7.36 7.82 22.60
CA GLY A 14 -7.31 6.92 23.75
C GLY A 14 -6.43 5.70 23.50
N SER A 15 -6.52 5.10 22.32
CA SER A 15 -5.71 3.93 21.95
C SER A 15 -4.22 4.24 21.83
N LEU A 16 -3.87 5.44 21.33
CA LEU A 16 -2.50 5.94 21.29
C LEU A 16 -1.94 6.19 22.70
N GLY A 17 -2.74 6.75 23.61
CA GLY A 17 -2.35 6.99 25.00
C GLY A 17 -2.17 5.71 25.83
N GLN A 18 -2.97 4.67 25.57
CA GLN A 18 -2.97 3.43 26.36
C GLN A 18 -2.25 2.24 25.69
N ARG A 19 -1.74 2.40 24.46
CA ARG A 19 -1.09 1.33 23.65
C ARG A 19 -1.94 0.06 23.47
N ARG A 20 -3.27 0.19 23.50
CA ARG A 20 -4.25 -0.87 23.21
C ARG A 20 -5.43 -0.28 22.44
N LEU A 21 -6.02 -1.06 21.54
CA LEU A 21 -7.23 -0.67 20.80
C LEU A 21 -8.44 -0.62 21.74
N VAL A 22 -8.90 0.59 22.07
CA VAL A 22 -10.10 0.83 22.91
C VAL A 22 -11.19 1.40 22.03
N PHE A 23 -12.17 0.58 21.65
CA PHE A 23 -13.24 0.98 20.72
C PHE A 23 -14.33 1.87 21.37
N PHE A 24 -14.58 1.72 22.67
CA PHE A 24 -15.50 2.55 23.46
C PHE A 24 -14.99 2.69 24.92
N PRO A 25 -14.85 3.92 25.47
CA PRO A 25 -14.31 4.11 26.81
C PRO A 25 -15.36 4.59 27.84
N PHE A 26 -16.55 3.98 27.87
CA PHE A 26 -17.69 4.47 28.67
C PHE A 26 -18.61 3.33 29.15
N GLN A 27 -18.98 3.37 30.44
CA GLN A 27 -19.90 2.44 31.10
C GLN A 27 -20.63 3.16 32.26
N ASP A 28 -21.97 3.19 32.18
CA ASP A 28 -23.01 3.62 33.14
C ASP A 28 -22.95 5.02 33.79
N ASP A 29 -21.79 5.67 34.00
CA ASP A 29 -21.68 7.10 34.38
C ASP A 29 -21.97 8.05 33.17
N ASP A 30 -22.41 7.47 32.06
CA ASP A 30 -22.23 8.01 30.72
C ASP A 30 -23.19 9.14 30.37
N VAL A 31 -24.31 9.31 31.07
CA VAL A 31 -25.27 10.38 30.75
C VAL A 31 -24.67 11.76 31.02
N VAL A 32 -23.82 11.91 32.04
CA VAL A 32 -23.15 13.18 32.35
C VAL A 32 -21.95 13.39 31.44
N ALA A 33 -21.16 12.35 31.17
CA ALA A 33 -20.05 12.40 30.23
C ALA A 33 -20.54 12.72 28.80
N ALA A 34 -21.53 11.99 28.29
CA ALA A 34 -22.14 12.24 26.99
C ALA A 34 -22.82 13.61 26.90
N LYS A 35 -23.45 14.12 27.99
CA LYS A 35 -23.96 15.50 28.02
C LYS A 35 -22.83 16.54 27.96
N LYS A 36 -21.73 16.36 28.71
CA LYS A 36 -20.55 17.25 28.65
C LYS A 36 -19.90 17.21 27.27
N THR A 37 -19.74 16.03 26.66
CA THR A 37 -19.19 15.85 25.32
C THR A 37 -20.13 16.43 24.25
N CYS A 38 -21.44 16.21 24.33
CA CYS A 38 -22.41 16.86 23.43
C CYS A 38 -22.45 18.38 23.60
N ALA A 39 -22.33 18.90 24.83
CA ALA A 39 -22.24 20.33 25.09
C ALA A 39 -20.96 20.91 24.47
N MET A 40 -19.80 20.30 24.72
CA MET A 40 -18.52 20.69 24.11
C MET A 40 -18.57 20.62 22.58
N VAL A 41 -19.11 19.55 22.00
CA VAL A 41 -19.31 19.40 20.54
C VAL A 41 -20.31 20.42 19.98
N SER A 42 -21.29 20.88 20.77
CA SER A 42 -22.23 21.95 20.39
C SER A 42 -21.57 23.35 20.48
N THR A 43 -20.75 23.60 21.51
CA THR A 43 -20.00 24.86 21.68
C THR A 43 -18.86 24.99 20.67
N LEU A 44 -18.25 23.88 20.26
CA LEU A 44 -17.25 23.86 19.20
C LEU A 44 -17.91 23.84 17.81
N PHE A 45 -18.76 22.84 17.51
CA PHE A 45 -19.27 22.58 16.16
C PHE A 45 -20.77 22.83 15.96
N GLY A 46 -21.47 23.49 16.88
CA GLY A 46 -22.84 23.98 16.65
C GLY A 46 -22.87 25.16 15.67
N ARG A 47 -24.06 25.55 15.18
CA ARG A 47 -24.23 26.62 14.17
C ARG A 47 -23.57 27.95 14.56
N PHE A 48 -23.54 28.27 15.86
CA PHE A 48 -22.90 29.45 16.45
C PHE A 48 -21.62 29.13 17.26
N GLY A 49 -21.15 27.87 17.24
CA GLY A 49 -19.95 27.45 17.94
C GLY A 49 -18.67 28.00 17.31
N LEU A 50 -17.51 27.74 17.93
CA LEU A 50 -16.21 28.25 17.44
C LEU A 50 -15.95 27.88 15.96
N PHE A 51 -16.27 26.64 15.60
CA PHE A 51 -16.20 26.02 14.26
C PHE A 51 -17.54 26.12 13.49
N GLY A 52 -18.51 26.90 13.99
CA GLY A 52 -19.85 27.04 13.42
C GLY A 52 -19.90 27.95 12.19
N VAL A 53 -20.92 27.77 11.35
CA VAL A 53 -21.06 28.54 10.09
C VAL A 53 -21.43 30.01 10.31
N GLU A 54 -22.03 30.34 11.45
CA GLU A 54 -22.28 31.72 11.89
C GLU A 54 -21.24 32.21 12.92
N SER A 55 -20.08 31.53 13.01
CA SER A 55 -18.92 31.93 13.84
C SER A 55 -18.25 33.20 13.33
N ARG A 56 -17.75 34.03 14.26
CA ARG A 56 -16.91 35.20 13.95
C ARG A 56 -15.54 34.82 13.35
N TYR A 57 -15.13 33.56 13.51
CA TYR A 57 -13.86 33.03 13.02
C TYR A 57 -14.00 32.19 11.75
N PHE A 58 -15.22 31.99 11.23
CA PHE A 58 -15.50 31.14 10.07
C PHE A 58 -14.56 31.41 8.88
N ASP A 59 -14.48 32.67 8.44
CA ASP A 59 -13.61 33.04 7.32
C ASP A 59 -12.11 32.89 7.64
N THR A 60 -11.68 32.85 8.92
CA THR A 60 -10.27 32.57 9.28
C THR A 60 -9.99 31.09 9.15
N MET A 61 -10.93 30.28 9.63
CA MET A 61 -10.79 28.84 9.76
C MET A 61 -10.91 28.13 8.40
N MET A 62 -11.74 28.68 7.51
CA MET A 62 -11.77 28.36 6.08
C MET A 62 -10.39 28.54 5.45
N ILE A 63 -9.77 29.72 5.57
CA ILE A 63 -8.44 29.99 5.00
C ILE A 63 -7.37 29.04 5.55
N VAL A 64 -7.38 28.75 6.87
CA VAL A 64 -6.46 27.79 7.48
C VAL A 64 -6.65 26.39 6.88
N ARG A 65 -7.90 25.94 6.75
CA ARG A 65 -8.24 24.67 6.10
C ARG A 65 -7.72 24.64 4.65
N GLU A 66 -8.07 25.62 3.82
CA GLU A 66 -7.61 25.72 2.42
C GLU A 66 -6.10 25.71 2.30
N SER A 67 -5.39 26.40 3.21
CA SER A 67 -3.92 26.45 3.22
C SER A 67 -3.32 25.08 3.48
N VAL A 68 -3.84 24.38 4.50
CA VAL A 68 -3.41 23.01 4.85
C VAL A 68 -3.73 22.03 3.72
N GLU A 69 -4.93 22.11 3.14
CA GLU A 69 -5.36 21.26 2.03
C GLU A 69 -4.49 21.49 0.78
N THR A 70 -4.21 22.75 0.43
CA THR A 70 -3.33 23.12 -0.69
C THR A 70 -1.90 22.58 -0.49
N ILE A 71 -1.34 22.68 0.72
CA ILE A 71 -0.01 22.13 1.03
C ILE A 71 0.00 20.61 0.88
N LEU A 72 -1.00 19.91 1.42
CA LEU A 72 -1.09 18.45 1.36
C LEU A 72 -1.34 17.95 -0.08
N GLN A 73 -2.20 18.64 -0.85
CA GLN A 73 -2.40 18.36 -2.28
C GLN A 73 -1.14 18.65 -3.10
N SER A 74 -0.37 19.69 -2.77
CA SER A 74 0.92 19.98 -3.45
C SER A 74 1.96 18.89 -3.17
N TYR A 75 2.04 18.40 -1.93
CA TYR A 75 2.89 17.26 -1.57
C TYR A 75 2.46 15.97 -2.29
N GLN A 76 1.15 15.70 -2.35
CA GLN A 76 0.64 14.55 -3.11
C GLN A 76 0.92 14.69 -4.60
N ALA A 77 0.71 15.85 -5.22
CA ALA A 77 1.00 16.11 -6.64
C ALA A 77 2.49 15.92 -6.97
N TYR A 78 3.39 16.34 -6.08
CA TYR A 78 4.82 16.07 -6.21
C TYR A 78 5.15 14.58 -6.08
N ARG A 79 4.52 13.84 -5.15
CA ARG A 79 4.66 12.38 -5.11
C ARG A 79 4.13 11.72 -6.38
N MET A 80 2.97 12.12 -6.89
CA MET A 80 2.42 11.62 -8.15
C MET A 80 3.46 11.75 -9.28
N SER A 81 4.09 12.92 -9.42
CA SER A 81 5.10 13.15 -10.46
C SER A 81 6.40 12.34 -10.30
N LEU A 82 6.75 11.92 -9.08
CA LEU A 82 7.91 11.08 -8.74
C LEU A 82 7.70 9.56 -8.86
N TYR A 83 6.47 9.08 -8.65
CA TYR A 83 6.18 7.64 -8.55
C TYR A 83 5.32 7.13 -9.71
N VAL A 84 4.42 7.94 -10.27
CA VAL A 84 3.38 7.48 -11.20
C VAL A 84 3.78 7.78 -12.65
N PRO A 85 3.99 6.75 -13.51
CA PRO A 85 4.36 6.95 -14.90
C PRO A 85 3.20 7.42 -15.79
N ARG A 86 1.94 7.19 -15.38
CA ARG A 86 0.75 7.61 -16.14
C ARG A 86 0.60 9.13 -16.18
N VAL A 87 1.11 9.72 -17.25
CA VAL A 87 1.06 11.17 -17.55
C VAL A 87 -0.35 11.76 -17.38
N TRP A 88 -1.40 11.08 -17.85
CA TRP A 88 -2.77 11.59 -17.73
C TRP A 88 -3.25 11.71 -16.28
N LEU A 89 -2.80 10.83 -15.38
CA LEU A 89 -3.20 10.84 -13.98
C LEU A 89 -2.48 11.95 -13.22
N ASN A 90 -1.20 12.19 -13.54
CA ASN A 90 -0.44 13.34 -13.06
C ASN A 90 -1.08 14.66 -13.53
N ARG A 91 -1.40 14.80 -14.82
CA ARG A 91 -2.11 15.96 -15.39
C ARG A 91 -3.45 16.21 -14.70
N LEU A 92 -4.24 15.14 -14.47
CA LEU A 92 -5.52 15.25 -13.76
C LEU A 92 -5.35 15.74 -12.33
N TYR A 93 -4.40 15.18 -11.57
CA TYR A 93 -4.13 15.61 -10.20
C TYR A 93 -3.70 17.09 -10.17
N VAL A 94 -2.77 17.49 -11.04
CA VAL A 94 -2.30 18.88 -11.12
C VAL A 94 -3.42 19.83 -11.53
N ALA A 95 -4.27 19.45 -12.49
CA ALA A 95 -5.44 20.25 -12.86
C ALA A 95 -6.40 20.45 -11.67
N LEU A 96 -6.66 19.42 -10.85
CA LEU A 96 -7.48 19.55 -9.64
C LEU A 96 -6.86 20.51 -8.62
N LEU A 97 -5.54 20.45 -8.40
CA LEU A 97 -4.82 21.35 -7.49
C LEU A 97 -4.80 22.81 -7.99
N VAL A 98 -4.51 23.04 -9.27
CA VAL A 98 -4.51 24.38 -9.87
C VAL A 98 -5.93 24.97 -9.85
N LEU A 99 -6.95 24.16 -10.14
CA LEU A 99 -8.35 24.57 -9.97
C LEU A 99 -8.65 24.93 -8.51
N ASN A 100 -8.24 24.12 -7.52
CA ASN A 100 -8.48 24.44 -6.11
C ASN A 100 -7.87 25.80 -5.71
N CYS A 101 -6.62 26.05 -6.14
CA CYS A 101 -5.93 27.31 -5.92
C CYS A 101 -6.65 28.53 -6.53
N TRP A 102 -7.30 28.37 -7.69
CA TRP A 102 -7.93 29.48 -8.43
C TRP A 102 -9.42 29.65 -8.14
N MET A 103 -10.13 28.58 -7.75
CA MET A 103 -11.58 28.61 -7.49
C MET A 103 -11.95 29.59 -6.37
N THR A 104 -11.16 29.67 -5.31
CA THR A 104 -11.40 30.56 -4.18
C THR A 104 -11.46 32.04 -4.56
N PRO A 105 -10.43 32.64 -5.17
CA PRO A 105 -10.50 34.04 -5.62
C PRO A 105 -11.56 34.25 -6.71
N LEU A 106 -11.76 33.31 -7.63
CA LEU A 106 -12.79 33.41 -8.68
C LEU A 106 -14.21 33.50 -8.07
N VAL A 107 -14.57 32.61 -7.15
CA VAL A 107 -15.89 32.63 -6.48
C VAL A 107 -16.09 33.94 -5.72
N VAL A 108 -15.06 34.46 -5.03
CA VAL A 108 -15.11 35.75 -4.33
C VAL A 108 -15.33 36.92 -5.29
N ILE A 109 -14.72 36.91 -6.48
CA ILE A 109 -14.89 37.95 -7.50
C ILE A 109 -16.32 37.92 -8.06
N PHE A 110 -16.78 36.77 -8.57
CA PHE A 110 -18.08 36.65 -9.23
C PHE A 110 -19.27 36.79 -8.27
N PHE A 111 -19.17 36.27 -7.04
CA PHE A 111 -20.27 36.23 -6.08
C PHE A 111 -20.16 37.28 -4.94
N LYS A 112 -19.27 38.28 -5.07
CA LYS A 112 -19.09 39.38 -4.10
C LYS A 112 -20.39 40.05 -3.64
N ARG A 113 -21.38 40.16 -4.53
CA ARG A 113 -22.71 40.76 -4.26
C ARG A 113 -23.71 39.82 -3.57
N ARG A 114 -23.42 38.52 -3.44
CA ARG A 114 -24.31 37.49 -2.88
C ARG A 114 -23.55 36.62 -1.84
N PRO A 115 -23.33 37.12 -0.60
CA PRO A 115 -22.42 36.47 0.36
C PRO A 115 -22.81 35.04 0.75
N LEU A 116 -24.12 34.71 0.79
CA LEU A 116 -24.58 33.34 1.05
C LEU A 116 -24.26 32.39 -0.11
N ALA A 117 -24.48 32.82 -1.36
CA ALA A 117 -24.13 32.03 -2.55
C ALA A 117 -22.62 31.86 -2.69
N CYS A 118 -21.84 32.93 -2.42
CA CYS A 118 -20.38 32.88 -2.39
C CYS A 118 -19.85 31.82 -1.41
N ARG A 119 -20.37 31.80 -0.17
CA ARG A 119 -19.98 30.81 0.86
C ARG A 119 -20.41 29.39 0.49
N LEU A 120 -21.62 29.21 -0.04
CA LEU A 120 -22.13 27.90 -0.45
C LEU A 120 -21.33 27.32 -1.62
N LEU A 121 -21.08 28.12 -2.67
CA LEU A 121 -20.36 27.66 -3.86
C LEU A 121 -18.91 27.33 -3.54
N HIS A 122 -18.23 28.17 -2.74
CA HIS A 122 -16.87 27.90 -2.28
C HIS A 122 -16.79 26.57 -1.50
N LEU A 123 -17.69 26.36 -0.52
CA LEU A 123 -17.73 25.10 0.25
C LEU A 123 -18.02 23.89 -0.64
N LEU A 124 -18.90 24.03 -1.64
CA LEU A 124 -19.26 22.96 -2.57
C LEU A 124 -18.08 22.59 -3.47
N CYS A 125 -17.44 23.59 -4.10
CA CYS A 125 -16.32 23.37 -5.01
C CYS A 125 -15.10 22.80 -4.30
N GLY A 126 -14.71 23.35 -3.15
CA GLY A 126 -13.61 22.80 -2.35
C GLY A 126 -13.89 21.35 -1.93
N SER A 127 -15.06 21.08 -1.33
CA SER A 127 -15.42 19.71 -0.92
C SER A 127 -15.50 18.72 -2.09
N LEU A 128 -15.83 19.16 -3.31
CA LEU A 128 -15.82 18.32 -4.50
C LEU A 128 -14.40 18.04 -5.00
N LEU A 129 -13.51 19.04 -5.01
CA LEU A 129 -12.11 18.89 -5.40
C LEU A 129 -11.33 18.01 -4.40
N ASP A 130 -11.59 18.17 -3.10
CA ASP A 130 -11.05 17.29 -2.05
C ASP A 130 -11.53 15.86 -2.22
N LEU A 131 -12.82 15.66 -2.54
CA LEU A 131 -13.39 14.33 -2.80
C LEU A 131 -12.78 13.68 -4.05
N MET A 132 -12.57 14.44 -5.14
CA MET A 132 -11.98 13.92 -6.37
C MET A 132 -10.50 13.58 -6.20
N SER A 133 -9.72 14.42 -5.50
CA SER A 133 -8.30 14.18 -5.23
C SER A 133 -8.05 13.04 -4.24
N SER A 134 -8.91 12.86 -3.23
CA SER A 134 -8.74 11.81 -2.19
C SER A 134 -9.45 10.49 -2.46
N ILE A 135 -10.62 10.48 -3.12
CA ILE A 135 -11.41 9.27 -3.41
C ILE A 135 -11.57 9.05 -4.92
N GLY A 136 -11.81 10.11 -5.68
CA GLY A 136 -12.06 10.00 -7.13
C GLY A 136 -10.91 9.31 -7.88
N ILE A 137 -9.66 9.71 -7.61
CA ILE A 137 -8.48 9.09 -8.24
C ILE A 137 -8.34 7.59 -7.94
N PRO A 138 -8.37 7.13 -6.67
CA PRO A 138 -8.41 5.70 -6.36
C PRO A 138 -9.59 4.94 -7.01
N LEU A 139 -10.80 5.54 -7.05
CA LEU A 139 -11.96 4.90 -7.70
C LEU A 139 -11.83 4.79 -9.23
N ILE A 140 -11.16 5.73 -9.88
CA ILE A 140 -10.86 5.66 -11.33
C ILE A 140 -9.77 4.60 -11.61
N LEU A 141 -8.86 4.38 -10.67
CA LEU A 141 -7.76 3.43 -10.82
C LEU A 141 -8.20 1.96 -10.64
N LEU A 142 -9.06 1.67 -9.65
CA LEU A 142 -9.47 0.29 -9.31
C LEU A 142 -9.97 -0.54 -10.52
N PRO A 143 -10.81 -0.02 -11.43
CA PRO A 143 -11.24 -0.76 -12.63
C PRO A 143 -10.10 -1.21 -13.55
N THR A 144 -8.95 -0.53 -13.56
CA THR A 144 -7.82 -0.91 -14.44
C THR A 144 -7.11 -2.19 -14.00
N TYR A 145 -7.24 -2.56 -12.72
CA TYR A 145 -6.68 -3.80 -12.14
C TYR A 145 -7.75 -4.87 -11.87
N ALA A 146 -9.04 -4.53 -11.97
CA ALA A 146 -10.14 -5.46 -11.68
C ALA A 146 -10.18 -6.67 -12.64
N ASN A 147 -9.75 -6.49 -13.89
CA ASN A 147 -9.69 -7.57 -14.88
C ASN A 147 -8.46 -8.49 -14.70
N ASP A 148 -7.44 -8.07 -13.95
CA ASP A 148 -6.23 -8.87 -13.65
C ASP A 148 -6.40 -9.72 -12.37
N PHE A 149 -7.51 -9.59 -11.66
CA PHE A 149 -7.79 -10.29 -10.40
C PHE A 149 -8.58 -11.58 -10.66
N ASP A 150 -7.96 -12.74 -10.42
CA ASP A 150 -8.65 -14.02 -10.49
C ASP A 150 -9.33 -14.35 -9.16
N LEU A 151 -10.67 -14.40 -9.21
CA LEU A 151 -11.51 -14.79 -8.08
C LEU A 151 -11.29 -16.25 -7.65
N ASN A 152 -10.81 -17.12 -8.53
CA ASN A 152 -10.56 -18.54 -8.22
C ASN A 152 -9.23 -18.73 -7.49
N ALA A 153 -8.16 -18.07 -7.95
CA ALA A 153 -6.88 -18.01 -7.26
C ALA A 153 -6.90 -17.15 -5.98
N GLY A 154 -7.90 -16.26 -5.84
CA GLY A 154 -8.02 -15.34 -4.70
C GLY A 154 -7.01 -14.19 -4.72
N GLY A 155 -6.47 -13.87 -5.89
CA GLY A 155 -5.36 -12.93 -6.05
C GLY A 155 -5.17 -12.45 -7.49
N LEU A 156 -4.12 -11.66 -7.72
CA LEU A 156 -3.66 -11.30 -9.06
C LEU A 156 -2.86 -12.49 -9.63
N ASP A 157 -3.00 -12.74 -10.94
CA ASP A 157 -2.25 -13.80 -11.64
C ASP A 157 -0.74 -13.68 -11.37
N MET A 158 -0.10 -14.81 -11.02
CA MET A 158 1.33 -14.88 -10.76
C MET A 158 2.17 -14.38 -11.94
N THR A 159 1.71 -14.56 -13.18
CA THR A 159 2.45 -14.07 -14.37
C THR A 159 2.70 -12.56 -14.33
N ARG A 160 1.73 -11.79 -13.80
CA ARG A 160 1.79 -10.33 -13.75
C ARG A 160 2.93 -9.79 -12.89
N TRP A 161 3.32 -10.49 -11.82
CA TRP A 161 4.41 -10.05 -10.95
C TRP A 161 5.80 -10.13 -11.60
N TYR A 162 5.92 -10.86 -12.71
CA TYR A 162 7.16 -11.01 -13.47
C TYR A 162 7.29 -10.03 -14.66
N ASP A 163 6.16 -9.50 -15.16
CA ASP A 163 6.10 -8.40 -16.13
C ASP A 163 6.68 -7.11 -15.51
N ASP A 164 7.78 -6.61 -16.07
CA ASP A 164 8.51 -5.46 -15.55
C ASP A 164 7.69 -4.15 -15.55
N VAL A 165 6.87 -3.94 -16.58
CA VAL A 165 6.07 -2.73 -16.80
C VAL A 165 4.83 -2.74 -15.91
N TRP A 166 4.12 -3.87 -15.86
CA TRP A 166 2.97 -4.05 -14.98
C TRP A 166 3.39 -3.95 -13.52
N TYR A 167 4.50 -4.60 -13.11
CA TYR A 167 4.99 -4.57 -11.73
C TYR A 167 5.24 -3.13 -11.25
N ILE A 168 5.95 -2.32 -12.04
CA ILE A 168 6.27 -0.93 -11.66
C ILE A 168 5.02 -0.04 -11.67
N SER A 169 4.11 -0.25 -12.61
CA SER A 169 2.81 0.44 -12.65
C SER A 169 1.99 0.11 -11.40
N ALA A 170 1.75 -1.17 -11.14
CA ALA A 170 0.95 -1.66 -10.02
C ALA A 170 1.54 -1.23 -8.67
N PHE A 171 2.84 -1.46 -8.45
CA PHE A 171 3.48 -1.13 -7.17
C PHE A 171 3.47 0.39 -6.87
N SER A 172 3.51 1.23 -7.90
CA SER A 172 3.51 2.69 -7.74
C SER A 172 2.10 3.28 -7.66
N GLU A 173 1.15 2.76 -8.44
CA GLU A 173 -0.23 3.24 -8.50
C GLU A 173 -1.08 2.72 -7.33
N LEU A 174 -0.85 1.49 -6.86
CA LEU A 174 -1.54 0.95 -5.68
C LEU A 174 -1.16 1.68 -4.38
N GLN A 175 -0.01 2.37 -4.32
CA GLN A 175 0.31 3.30 -3.21
C GLN A 175 -0.62 4.52 -3.13
N LEU A 176 -1.43 4.77 -4.15
CA LEU A 176 -2.50 5.79 -4.12
C LEU A 176 -3.79 5.22 -3.52
N VAL A 177 -4.03 3.91 -3.70
CA VAL A 177 -5.17 3.21 -3.13
C VAL A 177 -4.93 2.92 -1.65
N PHE A 178 -3.81 2.24 -1.35
CA PHE A 178 -3.40 1.91 0.01
C PHE A 178 -2.66 3.05 0.69
N VAL A 179 -2.68 3.08 2.02
CA VAL A 179 -1.95 4.07 2.82
C VAL A 179 -0.47 3.74 2.82
N SER A 180 0.33 4.55 2.13
CA SER A 180 1.76 4.31 1.90
C SER A 180 2.67 4.88 2.99
N SER A 181 2.19 5.82 3.81
CA SER A 181 2.97 6.46 4.88
C SER A 181 2.09 7.16 5.91
N TRP A 182 2.67 7.56 7.05
CA TRP A 182 1.97 8.39 8.05
C TRP A 182 1.53 9.76 7.51
N MET A 183 2.34 10.39 6.64
CA MET A 183 1.97 11.66 6.00
C MET A 183 0.83 11.49 5.00
N ASP A 184 0.82 10.38 4.26
CA ASP A 184 -0.29 10.00 3.38
C ASP A 184 -1.57 9.77 4.20
N LEU A 185 -1.52 8.96 5.27
CA LEU A 185 -2.65 8.76 6.19
C LEU A 185 -3.19 10.08 6.74
N PHE A 186 -2.30 10.95 7.22
CA PHE A 186 -2.67 12.26 7.76
C PHE A 186 -3.35 13.13 6.69
N SER A 187 -2.81 13.19 5.47
CA SER A 187 -3.40 13.96 4.38
C SER A 187 -4.82 13.50 4.03
N ARG A 188 -5.04 12.17 3.91
CA ARG A 188 -6.38 11.60 3.66
C ARG A 188 -7.35 11.89 4.81
N LEU A 189 -6.91 11.76 6.07
CA LEU A 189 -7.73 12.11 7.24
C LEU A 189 -8.15 13.58 7.24
N VAL A 190 -7.24 14.50 6.88
CA VAL A 190 -7.55 15.93 6.76
C VAL A 190 -8.61 16.15 5.69
N PHE A 191 -8.47 15.58 4.49
CA PHE A 191 -9.46 15.73 3.43
C PHE A 191 -10.83 15.16 3.82
N TYR A 192 -10.89 13.98 4.44
CA TYR A 192 -12.17 13.40 4.90
C TYR A 192 -12.85 14.24 5.98
N VAL A 193 -12.11 14.75 6.96
CA VAL A 193 -12.65 15.65 7.98
C VAL A 193 -13.08 16.99 7.36
N GLY A 194 -12.31 17.51 6.39
CA GLY A 194 -12.63 18.69 5.59
C GLY A 194 -13.96 18.55 4.85
N VAL A 195 -14.12 17.49 4.05
CA VAL A 195 -15.36 17.18 3.30
C VAL A 195 -16.56 17.05 4.25
N ILE A 196 -16.45 16.29 5.35
CA ILE A 196 -17.53 16.13 6.34
C ILE A 196 -17.90 17.47 6.99
N GLY A 197 -16.90 18.29 7.34
CA GLY A 197 -17.09 19.64 7.88
C GLY A 197 -17.75 20.59 6.88
N GLY A 198 -17.35 20.50 5.61
CA GLY A 198 -17.94 21.23 4.49
C GLY A 198 -19.40 20.87 4.28
N MET A 199 -19.73 19.58 4.17
CA MET A 199 -21.11 19.07 4.04
C MET A 199 -22.01 19.51 5.21
N LYS A 200 -21.51 19.44 6.44
CA LYS A 200 -22.24 19.94 7.61
C LYS A 200 -22.48 21.46 7.51
N SER A 201 -21.47 22.21 7.09
CA SER A 201 -21.57 23.66 6.95
C SER A 201 -22.57 24.08 5.86
N MET A 202 -22.58 23.39 4.72
CA MET A 202 -23.58 23.57 3.66
C MET A 202 -24.99 23.25 4.18
N LYS A 203 -25.17 22.15 4.92
CA LYS A 203 -26.46 21.78 5.53
C LYS A 203 -26.99 22.85 6.49
N ASP A 204 -26.13 23.45 7.32
CA ASP A 204 -26.55 24.49 8.25
C ASP A 204 -26.76 25.86 7.57
N LEU A 205 -26.12 26.14 6.43
CA LEU A 205 -26.45 27.29 5.55
C LEU A 205 -27.82 27.13 4.85
N LEU A 206 -28.14 25.94 4.37
CA LEU A 206 -29.40 25.63 3.69
C LEU A 206 -30.60 25.54 4.65
N ARG A 207 -30.36 25.41 5.96
CA ARG A 207 -31.41 25.35 6.98
C ARG A 207 -32.00 26.74 7.26
N PRO A 208 -33.33 26.92 7.14
CA PRO A 208 -34.01 28.16 7.48
C PRO A 208 -33.63 28.66 8.88
N LYS A 209 -33.46 29.98 9.04
CA LYS A 209 -33.32 30.60 10.35
C LYS A 209 -34.63 30.41 11.11
N THR A 210 -34.64 29.51 12.10
CA THR A 210 -35.76 29.43 13.04
C THR A 210 -35.65 30.60 14.01
N ASN A 211 -36.58 31.58 13.88
CA ASN A 211 -36.69 32.71 14.81
C ASN A 211 -37.13 32.21 16.20
N LYS A 212 -36.19 31.72 17.00
CA LYS A 212 -36.38 31.49 18.44
C LYS A 212 -36.17 32.78 19.24
N SER A 213 -36.93 33.80 18.87
CA SER A 213 -37.05 35.08 19.57
C SER A 213 -38.52 35.52 19.52
N GLY A 214 -39.38 34.82 20.27
CA GLY A 214 -40.83 35.02 20.16
C GLY A 214 -41.72 33.98 20.84
N ILE A 215 -41.25 33.27 21.88
CA ILE A 215 -42.12 32.46 22.74
C ILE A 215 -41.81 32.80 24.19
N LYS A 216 -42.58 33.73 24.77
CA LYS A 216 -42.74 33.79 26.22
C LYS A 216 -43.38 32.46 26.65
N ARG A 217 -42.79 31.79 27.65
CA ARG A 217 -43.47 30.64 28.30
C ARG A 217 -44.75 31.14 28.95
N VAL A 218 -45.90 30.74 28.40
CA VAL A 218 -47.16 30.67 29.15
C VAL A 218 -47.33 29.21 29.53
N GLY A 219 -47.49 28.93 30.83
CA GLY A 219 -47.69 27.58 31.32
C GLY A 219 -49.10 27.06 30.98
N PRO A 220 -49.30 25.73 30.90
CA PRO A 220 -50.60 25.16 30.63
C PRO A 220 -51.47 25.13 31.88
N THR A 221 -52.70 25.61 31.79
CA THR A 221 -53.79 25.18 32.67
C THR A 221 -55.03 24.93 31.81
N LEU A 222 -55.64 23.75 31.96
CA LEU A 222 -56.70 23.27 31.07
C LEU A 222 -58.08 23.83 31.45
N SER A 223 -58.86 24.24 30.46
CA SER A 223 -60.29 23.92 30.35
C SER A 223 -60.86 24.33 28.97
N PRO A 224 -61.55 23.44 28.24
CA PRO A 224 -62.38 23.75 27.07
C PRO A 224 -63.86 23.90 27.47
N PRO A 225 -64.82 24.14 26.54
CA PRO A 225 -64.73 24.63 25.16
C PRO A 225 -65.36 26.05 25.06
N THR A 226 -65.58 26.70 23.90
CA THR A 226 -66.74 26.49 23.00
C THR A 226 -66.57 27.34 21.73
N ASN A 227 -67.11 26.86 20.60
CA ASN A 227 -66.96 27.48 19.28
C ASN A 227 -67.89 28.70 19.07
N ASN A 228 -67.43 29.73 18.35
CA ASN A 228 -67.99 30.16 17.04
C ASN A 228 -67.64 31.61 16.64
N ALA A 229 -67.35 31.78 15.34
CA ALA A 229 -67.66 32.92 14.45
C ALA A 229 -67.57 34.40 14.92
N THR A 230 -66.66 35.16 14.28
CA THR A 230 -66.86 36.39 13.45
C THR A 230 -68.20 37.19 13.48
N PRO A 231 -68.24 38.48 13.05
CA PRO A 231 -67.16 39.41 12.61
C PRO A 231 -67.27 40.91 13.07
N SER A 232 -66.33 41.73 12.59
CA SER A 232 -66.45 43.15 12.18
C SER A 232 -67.01 44.25 13.12
N ALA A 233 -66.05 45.07 13.60
CA ALA A 233 -65.90 46.51 13.30
C ALA A 233 -67.04 47.53 13.52
N VAL A 234 -66.81 48.47 14.44
CA VAL A 234 -67.19 49.90 14.31
C VAL A 234 -66.06 50.80 14.87
N LEU A 235 -65.53 51.68 14.00
CA LEU A 235 -65.35 53.15 14.09
C LEU A 235 -65.33 53.91 15.47
N PRO A 236 -64.84 55.17 15.56
CA PRO A 236 -63.42 55.52 15.71
C PRO A 236 -63.19 56.62 16.80
N SER A 237 -62.12 57.42 16.63
CA SER A 237 -61.83 58.77 17.18
C SER A 237 -60.93 58.88 18.42
N ILE A 238 -60.03 59.84 18.31
CA ILE A 238 -58.92 60.29 19.18
C ILE A 238 -59.36 61.63 19.84
N PRO A 239 -58.69 62.25 20.84
CA PRO A 239 -57.83 61.79 21.95
C PRO A 239 -58.39 62.13 23.36
N ALA A 240 -57.70 61.73 24.42
CA ALA A 240 -57.70 62.47 25.69
C ALA A 240 -56.34 62.35 26.42
N SER A 241 -56.03 63.36 27.25
CA SER A 241 -54.70 63.63 27.84
C SER A 241 -54.38 62.84 29.12
N GLU A 242 -53.10 62.83 29.45
CA GLU A 242 -52.45 62.31 30.67
C GLU A 242 -53.12 62.75 32.00
N ASN A 243 -53.02 61.86 33.01
CA ASN A 243 -52.65 62.12 34.43
C ASN A 243 -52.97 60.87 35.28
N SER A 244 -52.42 60.61 36.48
CA SER A 244 -51.11 60.90 37.12
C SER A 244 -51.10 60.25 38.52
N ALA A 245 -49.94 59.80 39.03
CA ALA A 245 -49.68 59.34 40.41
C ALA A 245 -50.46 58.04 40.85
N ILE A 246 -50.11 57.28 41.91
CA ILE A 246 -49.48 57.58 43.22
C ILE A 246 -48.46 56.49 43.66
N VAL A 247 -47.60 56.85 44.62
CA VAL A 247 -46.33 56.25 45.13
C VAL A 247 -46.50 56.07 46.67
N PRO A 248 -45.88 55.11 47.46
CA PRO A 248 -44.41 54.98 47.57
C PRO A 248 -43.73 53.70 48.18
N THR A 249 -42.38 53.68 48.08
CA THR A 249 -41.35 53.13 49.01
C THR A 249 -41.26 51.62 49.34
N SER A 250 -40.06 51.00 49.40
CA SER A 250 -38.93 51.42 50.25
C SER A 250 -37.51 51.10 49.73
N GLN A 251 -36.61 52.08 49.95
CA GLN A 251 -35.14 52.10 50.21
C GLN A 251 -34.20 50.93 49.82
N ARG A 252 -32.88 51.11 49.64
CA ARG A 252 -31.95 52.20 49.20
C ARG A 252 -30.51 51.70 49.49
N VAL A 253 -29.62 51.60 48.51
CA VAL A 253 -28.18 51.98 48.60
C VAL A 253 -27.66 52.20 47.19
N GLU A 254 -26.99 53.33 46.95
CA GLU A 254 -26.16 53.59 45.78
C GLU A 254 -24.84 54.21 46.27
N PRO A 255 -23.71 53.96 45.59
CA PRO A 255 -22.82 55.10 45.32
C PRO A 255 -22.24 55.10 43.90
N THR A 256 -22.66 56.12 43.14
CA THR A 256 -21.95 56.91 42.11
C THR A 256 -21.23 56.24 40.91
N PRO A 257 -21.31 56.88 39.72
CA PRO A 257 -20.73 56.35 38.48
C PRO A 257 -19.22 56.61 38.38
N MET A 258 -18.53 55.78 37.58
CA MET A 258 -17.18 56.07 37.12
C MET A 258 -17.16 56.03 35.59
N ASP A 259 -16.85 57.17 34.98
CA ASP A 259 -16.68 57.31 33.53
C ASP A 259 -15.61 56.35 32.99
N ILE A 260 -15.88 55.77 31.82
CA ILE A 260 -14.83 55.18 30.97
C ILE A 260 -14.96 55.78 29.57
N HIS A 261 -14.48 57.02 29.44
CA HIS A 261 -14.11 57.57 28.15
C HIS A 261 -12.72 57.05 27.75
N SER A 262 -12.61 56.53 26.53
CA SER A 262 -11.36 56.20 25.81
C SER A 262 -10.41 55.12 26.39
N PHE A 263 -10.27 53.99 25.69
CA PHE A 263 -9.05 53.62 24.94
C PHE A 263 -9.19 52.22 24.31
N THR A 264 -8.94 52.07 23.00
CA THR A 264 -8.14 50.98 22.38
C THR A 264 -8.15 51.06 20.84
N PRO A 265 -7.31 51.90 20.22
CA PRO A 265 -7.05 51.84 18.77
C PRO A 265 -6.52 50.46 18.31
N HIS A 266 -5.80 49.75 19.19
CA HIS A 266 -5.20 48.44 18.92
C HIS A 266 -6.17 47.36 18.45
N ARG A 267 -7.42 47.33 18.95
CA ARG A 267 -8.40 46.32 18.55
C ARG A 267 -8.81 46.47 17.08
N HIS A 268 -8.85 47.71 16.59
CA HIS A 268 -9.17 48.03 15.20
C HIS A 268 -7.96 47.82 14.28
N LEU A 269 -6.73 48.18 14.71
CA LEU A 269 -5.51 47.87 13.95
C LEU A 269 -5.29 46.37 13.77
N ASN A 270 -5.54 45.56 14.79
CA ASN A 270 -5.41 44.10 14.68
C ASN A 270 -6.48 43.51 13.74
N ALA A 271 -7.70 44.06 13.74
CA ALA A 271 -8.77 43.63 12.83
C ALA A 271 -8.58 44.08 11.37
N THR A 272 -7.89 45.18 11.09
CA THR A 272 -7.51 45.60 9.73
C THR A 272 -6.26 44.85 9.24
N ARG A 273 -5.25 44.64 10.10
CA ARG A 273 -4.11 43.76 9.80
C ARG A 273 -4.56 42.34 9.48
N LEU A 274 -5.44 41.75 10.29
CA LEU A 274 -5.99 40.42 10.03
C LEU A 274 -6.80 40.36 8.72
N ARG A 275 -7.61 41.38 8.40
CA ARG A 275 -8.31 41.44 7.10
C ARG A 275 -7.36 41.55 5.92
N ARG A 276 -6.29 42.36 6.02
CA ARG A 276 -5.25 42.43 4.99
C ARG A 276 -4.52 41.11 4.83
N LEU A 277 -4.12 40.46 5.93
CA LEU A 277 -3.47 39.14 5.91
C LEU A 277 -4.34 38.08 5.22
N LYS A 278 -5.62 37.98 5.59
CA LYS A 278 -6.57 37.06 4.92
C LYS A 278 -6.67 37.32 3.41
N HIS A 279 -6.73 38.58 3.01
CA HIS A 279 -6.80 38.95 1.60
C HIS A 279 -5.50 38.60 0.86
N ILE A 280 -4.33 38.82 1.49
CA ILE A 280 -3.03 38.42 0.96
C ILE A 280 -2.96 36.90 0.77
N ILE A 281 -3.42 36.10 1.74
CA ILE A 281 -3.42 34.62 1.62
C ILE A 281 -4.34 34.17 0.46
N HIS A 282 -5.58 34.68 0.38
CA HIS A 282 -6.49 34.34 -0.72
C HIS A 282 -5.95 34.74 -2.10
N VAL A 283 -5.29 35.89 -2.22
CA VAL A 283 -4.64 36.32 -3.47
C VAL A 283 -3.41 35.46 -3.74
N GLY A 284 -2.69 35.01 -2.71
CA GLY A 284 -1.50 34.17 -2.77
C GLY A 284 -1.73 32.75 -3.30
N PHE A 285 -2.96 32.22 -3.26
CA PHE A 285 -3.27 30.96 -3.93
C PHE A 285 -3.15 31.05 -5.47
N VAL A 286 -3.43 32.21 -6.09
CA VAL A 286 -3.29 32.39 -7.55
C VAL A 286 -1.86 32.15 -8.05
N PRO A 287 -0.83 32.86 -7.53
CA PRO A 287 0.55 32.60 -7.93
C PRO A 287 1.03 31.22 -7.48
N TRP A 288 0.52 30.62 -6.39
CA TRP A 288 0.86 29.23 -6.05
C TRP A 288 0.37 28.24 -7.12
N GLY A 289 -0.88 28.35 -7.57
CA GLY A 289 -1.40 27.55 -8.68
C GLY A 289 -0.62 27.77 -9.99
N LEU A 290 -0.15 29.00 -10.23
CA LEU A 290 0.73 29.30 -11.38
C LEU A 290 2.11 28.65 -11.23
N VAL A 291 2.73 28.70 -10.04
CA VAL A 291 4.02 28.04 -9.75
C VAL A 291 3.90 26.53 -9.94
N VAL A 292 2.86 25.89 -9.40
CA VAL A 292 2.57 24.46 -9.60
C VAL A 292 2.42 24.12 -11.09
N LEU A 293 1.69 24.94 -11.85
CA LEU A 293 1.51 24.74 -13.29
C LEU A 293 2.82 24.88 -14.06
N ILE A 294 3.66 25.89 -13.74
CA ILE A 294 4.97 26.09 -14.37
C ILE A 294 5.90 24.91 -14.05
N LEU A 295 5.98 24.46 -12.81
CA LEU A 295 6.78 23.30 -12.40
C LEU A 295 6.35 22.02 -13.11
N HIS A 296 5.04 21.80 -13.27
CA HIS A 296 4.53 20.65 -14.00
C HIS A 296 4.85 20.74 -15.50
N LEU A 297 4.68 21.91 -16.13
CA LEU A 297 5.01 22.10 -17.55
C LEU A 297 6.52 21.97 -17.83
N GLN A 298 7.36 22.48 -16.93
CA GLN A 298 8.81 22.29 -17.00
C GLN A 298 9.18 20.81 -16.92
N ALA A 299 8.59 20.05 -15.99
CA ALA A 299 8.80 18.61 -15.90
C ALA A 299 8.27 17.86 -17.13
N GLU A 300 7.15 18.31 -17.73
CA GLU A 300 6.64 17.74 -19.00
C GLU A 300 7.51 18.01 -20.22
N GLN A 301 8.41 19.02 -20.16
CA GLN A 301 9.35 19.36 -21.23
C GLN A 301 10.69 18.61 -21.15
N GLN A 302 10.93 17.81 -20.10
CA GLN A 302 12.14 17.00 -20.00
C GLN A 302 12.26 15.97 -21.13
N GLU A 303 13.50 15.67 -21.49
CA GLU A 303 13.85 14.68 -22.50
C GLU A 303 13.33 13.27 -22.13
N VAL A 304 12.91 12.53 -23.16
CA VAL A 304 12.45 11.15 -23.02
C VAL A 304 13.62 10.22 -23.31
N LEU A 305 13.98 9.42 -22.31
CA LEU A 305 15.13 8.52 -22.36
C LEU A 305 14.83 7.30 -23.24
N THR A 306 15.66 7.07 -24.26
CA THR A 306 15.52 5.91 -25.17
C THR A 306 15.76 4.56 -24.48
N ASN A 307 16.39 4.57 -23.31
CA ASN A 307 16.64 3.45 -22.41
C ASN A 307 15.70 3.43 -21.19
N CYS A 308 14.55 4.10 -21.28
CA CYS A 308 13.53 4.09 -20.25
C CYS A 308 12.21 3.48 -20.76
N LEU A 309 11.76 2.40 -20.13
CA LEU A 309 10.46 1.81 -20.43
C LEU A 309 9.31 2.55 -19.71
N MET A 310 9.58 3.10 -18.52
CA MET A 310 8.58 3.80 -17.69
C MET A 310 9.11 5.16 -17.26
N GLN A 311 8.90 6.16 -18.12
CA GLN A 311 9.28 7.55 -17.86
C GLN A 311 8.43 8.13 -16.72
N VAL A 312 9.09 8.81 -15.77
CA VAL A 312 8.43 9.68 -14.77
C VAL A 312 8.90 11.12 -14.97
N ARG A 313 8.20 12.09 -14.37
CA ARG A 313 8.46 13.53 -14.63
C ARG A 313 8.36 14.36 -13.33
N PRO A 314 9.27 14.14 -12.38
CA PRO A 314 9.28 14.82 -11.10
C PRO A 314 9.64 16.30 -11.25
N TRP A 315 9.03 17.13 -10.41
CA TRP A 315 9.31 18.57 -10.41
C TRP A 315 10.70 18.85 -9.83
N MET A 316 11.32 19.95 -10.26
CA MET A 316 12.61 20.45 -9.74
C MET A 316 13.79 19.47 -9.95
N THR A 317 13.76 18.68 -11.01
CA THR A 317 14.86 17.80 -11.43
C THR A 317 15.55 18.33 -12.69
N GLU A 318 16.87 18.15 -12.78
CA GLU A 318 17.70 18.61 -13.90
C GLU A 318 17.99 17.48 -14.90
N LYS A 319 18.29 16.27 -14.41
CA LYS A 319 18.41 15.05 -15.23
C LYS A 319 17.02 14.52 -15.62
N PRO A 320 16.86 13.89 -16.80
CA PRO A 320 15.64 13.19 -17.18
C PRO A 320 15.40 11.97 -16.28
N ALA A 321 14.15 11.77 -15.86
CA ALA A 321 13.80 10.81 -14.82
C ALA A 321 13.16 9.51 -15.34
N CYS A 322 13.57 8.36 -14.81
CA CYS A 322 13.12 7.05 -15.27
C CYS A 322 12.82 6.10 -14.10
N ALA A 323 11.64 5.46 -14.09
CA ALA A 323 11.28 4.47 -13.08
C ALA A 323 11.73 3.04 -13.45
N LEU A 324 11.68 2.68 -14.74
CA LEU A 324 12.13 1.37 -15.25
C LEU A 324 13.18 1.57 -16.33
N LEU A 325 14.45 1.44 -15.95
CA LEU A 325 15.61 1.56 -16.83
C LEU A 325 15.85 0.23 -17.55
N ILE A 326 16.09 0.27 -18.86
CA ILE A 326 16.43 -0.91 -19.66
C ILE A 326 17.84 -0.79 -20.24
N MET A 327 18.59 -1.87 -20.19
CA MET A 327 19.85 -2.05 -20.92
C MET A 327 19.75 -3.31 -21.78
N ASP A 328 19.44 -3.12 -23.07
CA ASP A 328 19.41 -4.19 -24.06
C ASP A 328 20.66 -4.08 -24.95
N CYS A 329 21.69 -4.86 -24.61
CA CYS A 329 22.97 -4.78 -25.31
C CYS A 329 22.85 -5.16 -26.80
N HIS A 330 21.91 -6.04 -27.16
CA HIS A 330 21.65 -6.39 -28.56
C HIS A 330 20.99 -5.23 -29.32
N GLN A 331 19.98 -4.58 -28.72
CA GLN A 331 19.33 -3.41 -29.32
C GLN A 331 20.28 -2.22 -29.49
N TYR A 332 21.20 -1.98 -28.55
CA TYR A 332 22.18 -0.89 -28.63
C TYR A 332 23.47 -1.25 -29.38
N GLY A 333 23.65 -2.51 -29.82
CA GLY A 333 24.84 -2.95 -30.56
C GLY A 333 26.13 -2.97 -29.72
N VAL A 334 26.02 -3.17 -28.41
CA VAL A 334 27.14 -3.17 -27.45
C VAL A 334 27.38 -4.55 -26.82
N SER A 335 28.51 -4.76 -26.13
CA SER A 335 28.82 -6.06 -25.50
C SER A 335 28.38 -6.15 -24.04
N GLY A 336 28.26 -5.01 -23.35
CA GLY A 336 27.86 -4.93 -21.95
C GLY A 336 29.00 -4.62 -20.98
N TYR A 337 30.14 -4.12 -21.46
CA TYR A 337 31.19 -3.61 -20.57
C TYR A 337 30.69 -2.37 -19.81
N GLU A 338 31.29 -2.06 -18.65
CA GLU A 338 30.91 -0.89 -17.85
C GLU A 338 30.96 0.40 -18.68
N LYS A 339 32.00 0.60 -19.49
CA LYS A 339 32.14 1.74 -20.41
C LYS A 339 31.01 1.84 -21.46
N ASP A 340 30.36 0.72 -21.79
CA ASP A 340 29.25 0.67 -22.74
C ASP A 340 27.93 1.04 -22.04
N ILE A 341 27.76 0.60 -20.78
CA ILE A 341 26.50 0.70 -20.02
C ILE A 341 26.41 2.01 -19.22
N ALA A 342 27.47 2.38 -18.51
CA ALA A 342 27.48 3.50 -17.57
C ALA A 342 27.03 4.85 -18.18
N PRO A 343 27.38 5.23 -19.43
CA PRO A 343 26.91 6.49 -20.02
C PRO A 343 25.37 6.57 -20.16
N TYR A 344 24.70 5.45 -20.42
CA TYR A 344 23.23 5.39 -20.49
C TYR A 344 22.58 5.47 -19.10
N TRP A 345 23.28 5.01 -18.06
CA TRP A 345 22.79 4.97 -16.69
C TRP A 345 23.02 6.33 -15.98
N ASP A 346 24.16 6.99 -16.23
CA ASP A 346 24.46 8.33 -15.70
C ASP A 346 23.57 9.42 -16.29
N HIS A 347 23.03 9.21 -17.49
CA HIS A 347 22.11 10.18 -18.09
C HIS A 347 20.75 10.25 -17.38
N ALA A 348 20.36 9.23 -16.60
CA ALA A 348 19.11 9.21 -15.84
C ALA A 348 19.26 9.79 -14.43
N ASP A 349 18.18 10.40 -13.90
CA ASP A 349 18.10 10.83 -12.49
C ASP A 349 18.11 9.60 -11.55
N GLU A 350 19.17 9.51 -10.75
CA GLU A 350 19.49 8.36 -9.92
C GLU A 350 18.49 8.17 -8.76
N ALA A 351 17.81 9.25 -8.34
CA ALA A 351 16.78 9.22 -7.32
C ALA A 351 15.42 8.74 -7.84
N THR A 352 15.32 8.39 -9.12
CA THR A 352 14.04 8.02 -9.78
C THR A 352 13.99 6.57 -10.22
N VAL A 353 15.15 5.93 -10.46
CA VAL A 353 15.27 4.53 -10.88
C VAL A 353 14.75 3.60 -9.80
N ALA A 354 13.63 2.91 -10.11
CA ALA A 354 12.98 1.95 -9.23
C ALA A 354 13.26 0.49 -9.67
N ARG A 355 13.44 0.21 -10.96
CA ARG A 355 13.81 -1.13 -11.45
C ARG A 355 14.75 -1.04 -12.64
N ILE A 356 15.67 -1.99 -12.71
CA ILE A 356 16.62 -2.14 -13.81
C ILE A 356 16.37 -3.48 -14.48
N LEU A 357 16.18 -3.45 -15.80
CA LEU A 357 16.08 -4.62 -16.67
C LEU A 357 17.32 -4.66 -17.57
N ILE A 358 18.16 -5.67 -17.41
CA ILE A 358 19.32 -5.93 -18.27
C ILE A 358 19.00 -7.14 -19.14
N ARG A 359 19.16 -7.03 -20.47
CA ARG A 359 18.96 -8.16 -21.38
C ARG A 359 19.98 -8.22 -22.52
N HIS A 360 20.22 -9.44 -23.00
CA HIS A 360 21.07 -9.73 -24.16
C HIS A 360 22.51 -9.23 -24.07
N CYS A 361 23.08 -9.11 -22.86
CA CYS A 361 24.45 -8.65 -22.66
C CYS A 361 25.42 -9.85 -22.61
N PRO A 362 26.17 -10.15 -23.70
CA PRO A 362 27.05 -11.32 -23.77
C PRO A 362 28.28 -11.21 -22.86
N ARG A 363 28.64 -10.01 -22.40
CA ARG A 363 29.64 -9.77 -21.36
C ARG A 363 29.19 -8.61 -20.47
N LEU A 364 28.27 -8.88 -19.54
CA LEU A 364 27.83 -7.91 -18.55
C LEU A 364 28.94 -7.70 -17.50
N HIS A 365 29.46 -6.48 -17.45
CA HIS A 365 30.22 -5.94 -16.33
C HIS A 365 29.30 -4.96 -15.60
N MET A 366 28.88 -5.28 -14.38
CA MET A 366 27.92 -4.45 -13.62
C MET A 366 28.58 -3.11 -13.24
N PRO A 367 28.05 -1.96 -13.69
CA PRO A 367 28.73 -0.68 -13.52
C PRO A 367 28.59 -0.15 -12.08
N SER A 368 29.63 0.53 -11.59
CA SER A 368 29.70 1.06 -10.21
C SER A 368 28.58 2.05 -9.90
N ILE A 369 28.05 2.74 -10.92
CA ILE A 369 26.92 3.69 -10.79
C ILE A 369 25.62 3.05 -10.27
N LEU A 370 25.51 1.71 -10.28
CA LEU A 370 24.43 0.99 -9.60
C LEU A 370 24.21 1.52 -8.16
N THR A 371 25.31 1.81 -7.46
CA THR A 371 25.32 2.32 -6.07
C THR A 371 24.68 3.71 -5.88
N ALA A 372 24.43 4.46 -6.95
CA ALA A 372 23.72 5.73 -6.88
C ALA A 372 22.18 5.57 -6.82
N PHE A 373 21.65 4.42 -7.25
CA PHE A 373 20.21 4.18 -7.38
C PHE A 373 19.53 3.85 -6.04
N SER A 374 19.47 4.85 -5.17
CA SER A 374 18.95 4.76 -3.80
C SER A 374 17.50 4.29 -3.65
N ARG A 375 16.72 4.31 -4.73
CA ARG A 375 15.31 3.90 -4.78
C ARG A 375 15.05 2.61 -5.55
N LEU A 376 16.11 1.89 -5.95
CA LEU A 376 16.02 0.60 -6.61
C LEU A 376 15.25 -0.39 -5.73
N SER A 377 14.19 -0.99 -6.29
CA SER A 377 13.34 -2.01 -5.67
C SER A 377 13.56 -3.40 -6.26
N ALA A 378 13.93 -3.48 -7.54
CA ALA A 378 14.25 -4.74 -8.21
C ALA A 378 15.32 -4.64 -9.30
N ILE A 379 16.07 -5.73 -9.52
CA ILE A 379 16.92 -5.94 -10.70
C ILE A 379 16.47 -7.23 -11.39
N LYS A 380 16.34 -7.19 -12.72
CA LYS A 380 16.12 -8.37 -13.58
C LYS A 380 17.24 -8.45 -14.62
N ILE A 381 17.93 -9.58 -14.68
CA ILE A 381 18.94 -9.89 -15.69
C ILE A 381 18.41 -11.06 -16.52
N TYR A 382 18.24 -10.87 -17.82
CA TYR A 382 17.67 -11.87 -18.74
C TYR A 382 18.65 -12.18 -19.88
N ASN A 383 18.84 -13.46 -20.21
CA ASN A 383 19.63 -13.93 -21.36
C ASN A 383 20.98 -13.19 -21.52
N SER A 384 21.77 -13.14 -20.44
CA SER A 384 23.02 -12.38 -20.35
C SER A 384 24.12 -13.20 -19.66
N THR A 385 25.39 -12.83 -19.84
CA THR A 385 26.50 -13.46 -19.10
C THR A 385 27.15 -12.43 -18.19
N VAL A 386 26.97 -12.60 -16.87
CA VAL A 386 27.59 -11.80 -15.82
C VAL A 386 29.06 -12.21 -15.71
N VAL A 387 29.93 -11.42 -16.34
CA VAL A 387 31.38 -11.63 -16.33
C VAL A 387 31.97 -11.03 -15.06
N GLU A 388 31.57 -9.80 -14.74
CA GLU A 388 32.08 -9.03 -13.61
C GLU A 388 30.94 -8.32 -12.87
N TRP A 389 30.95 -8.43 -11.55
CA TRP A 389 30.09 -7.68 -10.63
C TRP A 389 30.81 -7.67 -9.28
N GLY A 390 31.68 -6.67 -9.11
CA GLY A 390 32.60 -6.56 -7.99
C GLY A 390 32.00 -5.82 -6.80
N ASP A 391 32.90 -5.36 -5.94
CA ASP A 391 32.59 -4.75 -4.64
C ASP A 391 32.16 -3.27 -4.82
N GLU A 392 32.64 -2.62 -5.88
CA GLU A 392 32.29 -1.26 -6.35
C GLU A 392 30.85 -1.13 -6.84
N ALA A 393 30.26 -2.21 -7.35
CA ALA A 393 28.84 -2.30 -7.74
C ALA A 393 28.02 -3.16 -6.76
N ALA A 394 28.45 -3.29 -5.50
CA ALA A 394 27.80 -4.19 -4.55
C ALA A 394 26.41 -3.74 -4.09
N LEU A 395 25.48 -4.69 -4.07
CA LEU A 395 24.21 -4.53 -3.38
C LEU A 395 24.46 -4.46 -1.88
N THR A 396 24.19 -3.28 -1.34
CA THR A 396 24.38 -2.92 0.06
C THR A 396 23.15 -2.19 0.60
N ASN A 397 22.82 -2.38 1.86
CA ASN A 397 21.69 -1.76 2.55
C ASN A 397 21.85 -0.24 2.64
N ARG A 398 23.09 0.25 2.76
CA ARG A 398 23.41 1.68 2.69
C ARG A 398 22.99 2.33 1.35
N HIS A 399 23.25 1.66 0.23
CA HIS A 399 23.02 2.23 -1.11
C HIS A 399 21.68 1.82 -1.71
N HIS A 400 21.13 0.67 -1.33
CA HIS A 400 19.88 0.11 -1.86
C HIS A 400 18.95 -0.32 -0.71
N PRO A 401 18.52 0.59 0.18
CA PRO A 401 17.66 0.24 1.32
C PRO A 401 16.26 -0.27 0.92
N THR A 402 15.87 -0.06 -0.35
CA THR A 402 14.56 -0.43 -0.90
C THR A 402 14.56 -1.67 -1.79
N ILE A 403 15.71 -2.29 -2.08
CA ILE A 403 15.76 -3.42 -3.03
C ILE A 403 15.21 -4.68 -2.36
N GLY A 404 14.12 -5.21 -2.91
CA GLY A 404 13.39 -6.36 -2.38
C GLY A 404 13.56 -7.63 -3.21
N LYS A 405 13.79 -7.49 -4.52
CA LYS A 405 13.80 -8.59 -5.50
C LYS A 405 15.01 -8.57 -6.45
N LEU A 406 15.59 -9.73 -6.72
CA LEU A 406 16.64 -9.95 -7.72
C LEU A 406 16.28 -11.17 -8.56
N LEU A 407 16.21 -11.01 -9.89
CA LEU A 407 16.00 -12.12 -10.83
C LEU A 407 17.16 -12.24 -11.80
N VAL A 408 17.65 -13.45 -12.01
CA VAL A 408 18.73 -13.81 -12.93
C VAL A 408 18.30 -15.01 -13.78
N LEU A 409 17.89 -14.72 -15.02
CA LEU A 409 17.12 -15.59 -15.89
C LEU A 409 17.90 -15.93 -17.15
N ARG A 410 17.98 -17.21 -17.52
CA ARG A 410 18.67 -17.70 -18.73
C ARG A 410 20.11 -17.17 -18.82
N SER A 411 20.75 -16.96 -17.67
CA SER A 411 21.94 -16.13 -17.54
C SER A 411 23.09 -16.87 -16.88
N ASN A 412 24.29 -16.70 -17.43
CA ASN A 412 25.51 -17.33 -16.94
C ASN A 412 26.30 -16.40 -16.02
N LEU A 413 27.02 -16.99 -15.08
CA LEU A 413 27.89 -16.35 -14.11
C LEU A 413 29.33 -16.86 -14.31
N THR A 414 30.33 -15.99 -14.13
CA THR A 414 31.74 -16.41 -14.06
C THR A 414 31.92 -17.54 -13.04
N ASP A 415 32.63 -18.60 -13.44
CA ASP A 415 32.84 -19.85 -12.69
C ASP A 415 31.58 -20.61 -12.22
N GLY A 416 30.37 -20.16 -12.53
CA GLY A 416 29.14 -20.70 -11.94
C GLY A 416 29.00 -20.41 -10.43
N LYS A 417 29.51 -19.26 -9.98
CA LYS A 417 29.48 -18.82 -8.57
C LYS A 417 28.70 -17.50 -8.43
N LEU A 418 28.19 -17.23 -7.22
CA LEU A 418 27.65 -15.90 -6.91
C LEU A 418 28.75 -14.82 -7.03
N PRO A 419 28.50 -13.71 -7.74
CA PRO A 419 29.44 -12.59 -7.84
C PRO A 419 29.62 -11.85 -6.51
N ARG A 420 30.75 -11.15 -6.37
CA ARG A 420 31.10 -10.43 -5.12
C ARG A 420 30.11 -9.33 -4.75
N GLY A 421 29.54 -8.65 -5.74
CA GLY A 421 28.51 -7.64 -5.51
C GLY A 421 27.23 -8.15 -4.84
N LEU A 422 27.03 -9.48 -4.74
CA LEU A 422 25.94 -10.12 -3.98
C LEU A 422 26.38 -10.67 -2.61
N LEU A 423 27.65 -10.47 -2.22
CA LEU A 423 28.27 -11.09 -1.04
C LEU A 423 28.82 -10.07 -0.02
N SER A 424 28.35 -8.82 -0.09
CA SER A 424 28.66 -7.79 0.90
C SER A 424 28.15 -8.16 2.29
N SER A 425 28.88 -7.75 3.33
CA SER A 425 28.44 -7.88 4.73
C SER A 425 27.34 -6.88 5.11
N ASP A 426 27.16 -5.80 4.35
CA ASP A 426 26.04 -4.85 4.48
C ASP A 426 24.90 -5.22 3.52
N PHE A 427 24.57 -6.51 3.35
CA PHE A 427 23.58 -6.93 2.34
C PHE A 427 22.17 -6.32 2.62
N PRO A 428 21.40 -5.88 1.61
CA PRO A 428 20.12 -5.17 1.82
C PRO A 428 19.13 -5.95 2.69
N LEU A 429 18.60 -5.32 3.75
CA LEU A 429 17.81 -5.99 4.79
C LEU A 429 16.46 -6.53 4.29
N ILE A 430 15.93 -5.96 3.20
CA ILE A 430 14.64 -6.34 2.62
C ILE A 430 14.78 -7.13 1.31
N LEU A 431 16.00 -7.33 0.80
CA LEU A 431 16.26 -8.19 -0.36
C LEU A 431 16.12 -9.64 0.08
N LYS A 432 14.93 -10.17 -0.16
CA LYS A 432 14.51 -11.50 0.29
C LYS A 432 14.03 -12.37 -0.85
N ASP A 433 13.65 -11.79 -1.97
CA ASP A 433 13.18 -12.52 -3.15
C ASP A 433 14.36 -12.61 -4.14
N ILE A 434 15.01 -13.77 -4.19
CA ILE A 434 16.25 -13.97 -4.96
C ILE A 434 16.09 -15.21 -5.84
N GLU A 435 16.09 -14.98 -7.14
CA GLU A 435 15.79 -15.98 -8.15
C GLU A 435 16.93 -16.10 -9.17
N PHE A 436 17.45 -17.32 -9.32
CA PHE A 436 18.31 -17.74 -10.43
C PHE A 436 17.59 -18.87 -11.15
N GLN A 437 17.26 -18.68 -12.42
CA GLN A 437 16.61 -19.69 -13.24
C GLN A 437 17.34 -19.89 -14.56
N ILE A 438 17.57 -21.14 -14.93
CA ILE A 438 18.26 -21.53 -16.18
C ILE A 438 19.66 -20.88 -16.20
N SER A 439 20.49 -21.26 -15.23
CA SER A 439 21.80 -20.64 -14.96
C SER A 439 22.89 -21.68 -14.75
N ASN A 440 24.15 -21.31 -14.92
CA ASN A 440 25.29 -22.18 -14.61
C ASN A 440 25.72 -22.12 -13.12
N LEU A 441 24.92 -21.51 -12.24
CA LEU A 441 25.18 -21.48 -10.79
C LEU A 441 25.23 -22.91 -10.24
N LYS A 442 26.37 -23.30 -9.65
CA LYS A 442 26.63 -24.68 -9.20
C LYS A 442 26.85 -24.85 -7.70
N SER A 443 27.13 -23.76 -6.99
CA SER A 443 27.49 -23.79 -5.57
C SER A 443 27.23 -22.44 -4.90
N LEU A 444 26.74 -22.48 -3.66
CA LEU A 444 26.61 -21.30 -2.79
C LEU A 444 27.83 -21.19 -1.86
N PRO A 445 28.28 -19.96 -1.48
CA PRO A 445 29.34 -19.77 -0.52
C PRO A 445 29.03 -20.40 0.84
N ALA A 446 30.06 -20.96 1.50
CA ALA A 446 29.92 -21.63 2.79
C ALA A 446 29.63 -20.68 3.96
N ASP A 447 29.65 -19.36 3.75
CA ASP A 447 29.40 -18.30 4.73
C ASP A 447 28.18 -17.43 4.36
N LEU A 448 27.35 -17.84 3.40
CA LEU A 448 26.23 -17.06 2.88
C LEU A 448 25.19 -16.69 3.96
N ASP A 449 25.04 -17.55 4.96
CA ASP A 449 24.21 -17.36 6.16
C ASP A 449 24.68 -16.23 7.09
N THR A 450 25.90 -15.71 6.90
CA THR A 450 26.40 -14.51 7.60
C THR A 450 26.12 -13.20 6.86
N LYS A 451 25.59 -13.27 5.64
CA LYS A 451 25.41 -12.14 4.71
C LYS A 451 23.94 -11.95 4.33
N TRP A 452 23.31 -13.02 3.84
CA TRP A 452 21.92 -13.02 3.43
C TRP A 452 20.99 -13.25 4.63
N HIS A 453 19.74 -12.81 4.50
CA HIS A 453 18.80 -12.76 5.62
C HIS A 453 17.88 -13.99 5.68
N SER A 454 17.48 -14.38 6.89
CA SER A 454 16.52 -15.45 7.10
C SER A 454 15.09 -15.08 6.68
N GLY A 455 14.27 -16.09 6.41
CA GLY A 455 12.94 -15.91 5.85
C GLY A 455 12.92 -15.47 4.38
N SER A 456 14.05 -15.54 3.68
CA SER A 456 14.14 -15.26 2.23
C SER A 456 13.41 -16.31 1.39
N TYR A 457 12.90 -15.89 0.23
CA TYR A 457 12.34 -16.70 -0.84
C TYR A 457 13.46 -16.94 -1.86
N LEU A 458 13.98 -18.16 -1.93
CA LEU A 458 15.17 -18.50 -2.73
C LEU A 458 14.82 -19.52 -3.82
N VAL A 459 15.02 -19.14 -5.07
CA VAL A 459 14.74 -19.98 -6.24
C VAL A 459 16.04 -20.19 -7.01
N PHE A 460 16.48 -21.43 -7.15
CA PHE A 460 17.65 -21.82 -7.94
C PHE A 460 17.26 -22.96 -8.89
N GLU A 461 16.40 -22.66 -9.86
CA GLU A 461 15.79 -23.66 -10.75
C GLU A 461 16.59 -23.86 -12.04
N ASN A 462 16.66 -25.11 -12.52
CA ASN A 462 17.41 -25.48 -13.72
C ASN A 462 18.84 -24.92 -13.70
N CYS A 463 19.48 -25.07 -12.54
CA CYS A 463 20.85 -24.64 -12.27
C CYS A 463 21.81 -25.84 -12.39
N GLN A 464 23.04 -25.73 -11.87
CA GLN A 464 24.06 -26.78 -11.94
C GLN A 464 24.42 -27.37 -10.57
N PHE A 465 23.47 -27.38 -9.62
CA PHE A 465 23.69 -28.01 -8.32
C PHE A 465 23.64 -29.54 -8.43
N ASP A 466 24.68 -30.22 -7.96
CA ASP A 466 24.79 -31.68 -7.88
C ASP A 466 24.48 -32.23 -6.47
N HIS A 467 24.57 -31.37 -5.45
CA HIS A 467 24.27 -31.68 -4.05
C HIS A 467 23.40 -30.58 -3.42
N PHE A 468 22.67 -30.92 -2.36
CA PHE A 468 21.89 -29.94 -1.60
C PHE A 468 22.81 -28.89 -0.92
N PRO A 469 22.59 -27.58 -1.11
CA PRO A 469 23.44 -26.55 -0.50
C PRO A 469 23.23 -26.45 1.02
N LEU A 470 24.09 -27.09 1.82
CA LEU A 470 23.97 -27.17 3.28
C LEU A 470 23.93 -25.81 4.00
N VAL A 471 24.46 -24.74 3.39
CA VAL A 471 24.37 -23.37 3.94
C VAL A 471 22.91 -22.89 4.10
N LEU A 472 21.99 -23.39 3.28
CA LEU A 472 20.55 -23.05 3.37
C LEU A 472 19.92 -23.51 4.70
N LEU A 473 20.46 -24.57 5.31
CA LEU A 473 20.02 -25.07 6.62
C LEU A 473 20.32 -24.08 7.75
N ARG A 474 21.37 -23.27 7.61
CA ARG A 474 21.77 -22.25 8.58
C ARG A 474 21.20 -20.87 8.26
N LEU A 475 21.01 -20.56 6.96
CA LEU A 475 20.36 -19.34 6.49
C LEU A 475 18.87 -19.30 6.85
N VAL A 476 18.20 -20.46 6.93
CA VAL A 476 16.77 -20.59 7.25
C VAL A 476 15.89 -19.70 6.35
N PRO A 477 15.87 -19.94 5.03
CA PRO A 477 14.92 -19.28 4.12
C PRO A 477 13.48 -19.69 4.42
N GLY A 478 12.51 -18.84 4.04
CA GLY A 478 11.09 -19.12 4.19
C GLY A 478 10.58 -20.13 3.15
N ALA A 479 11.16 -20.08 1.95
CA ALA A 479 10.86 -20.99 0.84
C ALA A 479 12.14 -21.26 0.04
N ILE A 480 12.25 -22.49 -0.47
CA ILE A 480 13.36 -22.94 -1.31
C ILE A 480 12.78 -23.62 -2.56
N SER A 481 13.26 -23.25 -3.74
CA SER A 481 13.19 -24.10 -4.93
C SER A 481 14.59 -24.45 -5.41
N LEU A 482 14.85 -25.75 -5.59
CA LEU A 482 16.03 -26.33 -6.24
C LEU A 482 15.58 -27.22 -7.41
N ALA A 483 14.43 -26.95 -8.02
CA ALA A 483 13.86 -27.82 -9.06
C ALA A 483 14.77 -27.92 -10.30
N PHE A 484 14.76 -29.09 -10.96
CA PHE A 484 15.52 -29.42 -12.16
C PHE A 484 17.04 -29.22 -12.03
N ASN A 485 17.58 -29.54 -10.85
CA ASN A 485 19.02 -29.72 -10.63
C ASN A 485 19.38 -31.22 -10.66
N TRP A 486 20.63 -31.55 -10.30
CA TRP A 486 21.16 -32.92 -10.27
C TRP A 486 21.24 -33.50 -8.84
N ILE A 487 20.42 -33.00 -7.92
CA ILE A 487 20.49 -33.36 -6.48
C ILE A 487 19.90 -34.76 -6.26
N ALA A 488 20.76 -35.76 -6.11
CA ALA A 488 20.31 -37.14 -5.85
C ALA A 488 19.95 -37.42 -4.37
N THR A 489 20.43 -36.59 -3.44
CA THR A 489 20.23 -36.80 -1.99
C THR A 489 19.85 -35.51 -1.27
N VAL A 490 18.89 -35.61 -0.36
CA VAL A 490 18.36 -34.50 0.44
C VAL A 490 18.75 -34.72 1.92
N PRO A 491 19.39 -33.75 2.59
CA PRO A 491 19.74 -33.88 4.00
C PRO A 491 18.48 -33.87 4.86
N PHE A 492 18.36 -34.80 5.80
CA PHE A 492 17.17 -34.93 6.65
C PHE A 492 16.94 -33.68 7.52
N GLU A 493 18.00 -32.95 7.82
CA GLU A 493 18.01 -31.67 8.53
C GLU A 493 17.01 -30.66 7.96
N VAL A 494 16.80 -30.64 6.63
CA VAL A 494 15.87 -29.68 5.99
C VAL A 494 14.44 -29.82 6.52
N PHE A 495 14.03 -31.03 6.88
CA PHE A 495 12.70 -31.33 7.43
C PHE A 495 12.59 -31.04 8.94
N ARG A 496 13.70 -30.71 9.61
CA ARG A 496 13.77 -30.30 11.03
C ARG A 496 13.91 -28.79 11.22
N VAL A 497 14.31 -28.04 10.19
CA VAL A 497 14.48 -26.59 10.28
C VAL A 497 13.12 -25.88 10.47
N ASN A 498 13.02 -25.11 11.54
CA ASN A 498 11.90 -24.18 11.76
C ASN A 498 12.15 -22.88 10.99
N GLY A 499 11.27 -22.56 10.05
CA GLY A 499 11.33 -21.39 9.17
C GLY A 499 11.09 -21.75 7.70
N ILE A 500 11.59 -22.91 7.24
CA ILE A 500 11.34 -23.41 5.89
C ILE A 500 9.90 -23.93 5.79
N THR A 501 9.09 -23.33 4.93
CA THR A 501 7.66 -23.66 4.76
C THR A 501 7.38 -24.32 3.41
N HIS A 502 8.08 -23.92 2.35
CA HIS A 502 7.93 -24.45 1.00
C HIS A 502 9.27 -25.01 0.53
N LEU A 503 9.27 -26.24 0.02
CA LEU A 503 10.45 -26.92 -0.49
C LEU A 503 10.10 -27.58 -1.84
N ASN A 504 10.61 -27.00 -2.93
CA ASN A 504 10.49 -27.56 -4.27
C ASN A 504 11.80 -28.22 -4.70
N LEU A 505 11.71 -29.51 -5.01
CA LEU A 505 12.79 -30.40 -5.41
C LEU A 505 12.44 -31.14 -6.71
N ALA A 506 11.39 -30.71 -7.42
CA ALA A 506 10.89 -31.38 -8.61
C ALA A 506 11.97 -31.57 -9.69
N GLY A 507 11.86 -32.62 -10.50
CA GLY A 507 12.78 -32.93 -11.60
C GLY A 507 14.21 -33.31 -11.20
N ASN A 508 14.53 -33.40 -9.91
CA ASN A 508 15.82 -33.91 -9.42
C ASN A 508 15.84 -35.45 -9.39
N PRO A 509 17.01 -36.11 -9.52
CA PRO A 509 17.17 -37.56 -9.49
C PRO A 509 17.05 -38.19 -8.08
N ILE A 510 16.13 -37.67 -7.26
CA ILE A 510 15.85 -38.15 -5.90
C ILE A 510 15.06 -39.46 -5.98
N SER A 511 15.57 -40.52 -5.36
CA SER A 511 14.89 -41.82 -5.24
C SER A 511 14.34 -42.12 -3.84
N THR A 512 14.83 -41.41 -2.81
CA THR A 512 14.40 -41.60 -1.43
C THR A 512 14.53 -40.32 -0.61
N LEU A 513 13.62 -40.17 0.36
CA LEU A 513 13.63 -39.10 1.37
C LEU A 513 14.17 -39.60 2.73
N SER A 514 14.78 -40.78 2.78
CA SER A 514 15.12 -41.50 4.01
C SER A 514 16.58 -41.31 4.44
N LYS A 515 16.85 -41.36 5.76
CA LYS A 515 17.85 -42.31 6.27
C LYS A 515 17.77 -42.64 7.77
N LEU A 516 18.31 -43.83 8.08
CA LEU A 516 18.44 -44.54 9.36
C LEU A 516 17.15 -44.70 10.20
N ALA A 517 16.83 -45.95 10.50
CA ALA A 517 15.55 -46.43 11.04
C ALA A 517 15.19 -45.98 12.48
N HIS A 518 15.98 -45.12 13.12
CA HIS A 518 15.96 -44.95 14.58
C HIS A 518 16.02 -43.50 15.11
N GLU A 519 16.11 -42.47 14.26
CA GLU A 519 15.91 -41.09 14.73
C GLU A 519 14.41 -40.74 14.80
N THR A 520 13.89 -40.52 15.99
CA THR A 520 12.53 -40.01 16.19
C THR A 520 12.46 -38.53 15.83
N VAL A 521 11.44 -38.13 15.06
CA VAL A 521 11.23 -36.73 14.65
C VAL A 521 10.58 -35.92 15.79
N VAL A 522 11.30 -35.77 16.90
CA VAL A 522 10.96 -34.81 17.93
C VAL A 522 11.32 -33.43 17.40
N GLY A 523 10.32 -32.60 17.12
CA GLY A 523 10.51 -31.30 16.47
C GLY A 523 10.42 -31.34 14.95
N ALA A 524 9.38 -31.98 14.41
CA ALA A 524 9.05 -31.92 12.99
C ALA A 524 8.96 -30.44 12.51
N GLY A 525 9.64 -30.09 11.42
CA GLY A 525 9.83 -28.70 10.95
C GLY A 525 8.60 -28.07 10.28
N SER A 526 8.73 -26.82 9.83
CA SER A 526 7.59 -25.97 9.43
C SER A 526 7.04 -26.19 8.00
N ILE A 527 7.46 -27.25 7.30
CA ILE A 527 7.10 -27.46 5.89
C ILE A 527 5.59 -27.73 5.75
N VAL A 528 4.95 -26.96 4.87
CA VAL A 528 3.53 -27.08 4.47
C VAL A 528 3.38 -27.52 3.01
N SER A 529 4.39 -27.32 2.17
CA SER A 529 4.42 -27.75 0.78
C SER A 529 5.76 -28.41 0.44
N LEU A 530 5.71 -29.65 -0.03
CA LEU A 530 6.85 -30.43 -0.49
C LEU A 530 6.60 -30.87 -1.94
N ASN A 531 7.28 -30.26 -2.90
CA ASN A 531 7.14 -30.59 -4.32
C ASN A 531 8.26 -31.55 -4.76
N LEU A 532 7.86 -32.74 -5.18
CA LEU A 532 8.67 -33.87 -5.64
C LEU A 532 8.19 -34.39 -7.01
N ILE A 533 7.50 -33.55 -7.79
CA ILE A 533 7.06 -33.89 -9.14
C ILE A 533 8.26 -34.31 -10.01
N ARG A 534 8.11 -35.33 -10.86
CA ARG A 534 9.20 -35.87 -11.72
C ARG A 534 10.46 -36.30 -10.95
N THR A 535 10.30 -36.75 -9.71
CA THR A 535 11.37 -37.47 -8.98
C THR A 535 11.17 -38.97 -9.10
N ASN A 536 12.20 -39.75 -8.77
CA ASN A 536 12.15 -41.22 -8.75
C ASN A 536 11.68 -41.78 -7.39
N VAL A 537 10.94 -40.99 -6.61
CA VAL A 537 10.41 -41.40 -5.29
C VAL A 537 9.24 -42.37 -5.49
N SER A 538 9.38 -43.59 -4.95
CA SER A 538 8.36 -44.63 -5.03
C SER A 538 7.55 -44.84 -3.74
N TYR A 539 8.10 -44.43 -2.59
CA TYR A 539 7.46 -44.53 -1.28
C TYR A 539 7.72 -43.30 -0.40
N LEU A 540 6.85 -43.12 0.60
CA LEU A 540 7.00 -42.13 1.65
C LEU A 540 7.42 -42.80 2.98
N PRO A 541 8.46 -42.30 3.66
CA PRO A 541 8.99 -42.90 4.88
C PRO A 541 8.17 -42.55 6.13
N ARG A 542 8.15 -43.45 7.13
CA ARG A 542 7.39 -43.31 8.39
C ARG A 542 7.52 -41.96 9.10
N TRP A 543 8.71 -41.36 9.00
CA TRP A 543 9.03 -40.09 9.65
C TRP A 543 8.14 -38.91 9.20
N ILE A 544 7.45 -39.02 8.05
CA ILE A 544 6.58 -37.98 7.50
C ILE A 544 5.19 -37.92 8.17
N ASP A 545 4.74 -38.99 8.83
CA ASP A 545 3.37 -39.07 9.41
C ASP A 545 3.08 -37.97 10.46
N PRO A 546 4.02 -37.61 11.36
CA PRO A 546 3.86 -36.46 12.25
C PRO A 546 3.69 -35.11 11.55
N LEU A 547 4.17 -34.94 10.31
CA LEU A 547 3.95 -33.72 9.52
C LEU A 547 2.54 -33.69 8.95
N PHE A 548 2.05 -34.83 8.43
CA PHE A 548 0.67 -34.96 7.93
C PHE A 548 -0.39 -34.81 9.03
N ASN A 549 -0.10 -35.24 10.24
CA ASN A 549 -1.05 -35.29 11.35
C ASN A 549 -0.95 -34.08 12.29
N ARG A 550 -0.23 -33.00 11.90
CA ARG A 550 -0.06 -31.79 12.71
C ARG A 550 -1.36 -30.99 12.82
N ALA A 551 -1.76 -30.65 14.05
CA ALA A 551 -2.86 -29.72 14.30
C ALA A 551 -2.59 -28.34 13.67
N GLY A 552 -3.50 -27.87 12.81
CA GLY A 552 -3.44 -26.55 12.18
C GLY A 552 -2.54 -26.43 10.94
N SER A 553 -2.01 -27.53 10.41
CA SER A 553 -1.18 -27.53 9.20
C SER A 553 -1.57 -28.70 8.30
N SER A 554 -1.73 -28.45 7.00
CA SER A 554 -1.94 -29.49 5.99
C SER A 554 -0.69 -29.58 5.13
N LEU A 555 0.23 -30.50 5.46
CA LEU A 555 1.35 -30.81 4.55
C LEU A 555 0.77 -31.35 3.24
N SER A 556 1.05 -30.65 2.14
CA SER A 556 0.77 -31.11 0.78
C SER A 556 2.06 -31.64 0.15
N VAL A 557 2.08 -32.92 -0.20
CA VAL A 557 3.18 -33.55 -0.94
C VAL A 557 2.76 -33.73 -2.41
N LEU A 558 3.52 -33.16 -3.34
CA LEU A 558 3.23 -33.25 -4.77
C LEU A 558 4.18 -34.28 -5.42
N LEU A 559 3.62 -35.31 -6.04
CA LEU A 559 4.37 -36.48 -6.56
C LEU A 559 3.98 -36.85 -8.01
N CYS A 560 3.36 -35.94 -8.76
CA CYS A 560 3.04 -36.18 -10.18
C CYS A 560 4.27 -36.64 -10.99
N ASP A 561 4.08 -37.47 -12.01
CA ASP A 561 5.15 -38.09 -12.81
C ASP A 561 6.21 -38.89 -11.99
N SER A 562 5.86 -39.42 -10.80
CA SER A 562 6.74 -40.29 -10.00
C SER A 562 6.26 -41.76 -9.96
N PRO A 563 7.14 -42.74 -9.62
CA PRO A 563 6.74 -44.13 -9.39
C PRO A 563 5.66 -44.28 -8.31
N PHE A 564 5.66 -43.45 -7.25
CA PHE A 564 4.60 -43.46 -6.24
C PHE A 564 3.22 -43.22 -6.86
N CYS A 565 3.11 -42.21 -7.72
CA CYS A 565 1.84 -41.87 -8.36
C CYS A 565 1.43 -42.86 -9.47
N LEU A 566 2.41 -43.54 -10.08
CA LEU A 566 2.15 -44.71 -10.94
C LEU A 566 1.49 -45.84 -10.14
N HIS A 567 2.08 -46.26 -9.02
CA HIS A 567 1.54 -47.31 -8.14
C HIS A 567 0.14 -46.92 -7.59
N ARG A 568 -0.06 -45.66 -7.19
CA ARG A 568 -1.38 -45.12 -6.80
C ARG A 568 -2.41 -45.21 -7.93
N GLY A 569 -1.99 -45.02 -9.18
CA GLY A 569 -2.84 -45.22 -10.37
C GLY A 569 -3.19 -46.68 -10.64
N GLU A 570 -2.23 -47.59 -10.47
CA GLU A 570 -2.45 -49.04 -10.57
C GLU A 570 -3.44 -49.56 -9.51
N LEU A 571 -3.38 -49.02 -8.29
CA LEU A 571 -4.36 -49.28 -7.22
C LEU A 571 -5.76 -48.80 -7.58
N ALA A 572 -5.89 -47.57 -8.08
CA ALA A 572 -7.18 -47.01 -8.51
C ALA A 572 -7.84 -47.83 -9.64
N ASN A 573 -7.04 -48.42 -10.52
CA ASN A 573 -7.49 -49.23 -11.65
C ASN A 573 -7.67 -50.73 -11.30
N GLY A 574 -7.42 -51.15 -10.05
CA GLY A 574 -7.51 -52.56 -9.64
C GLY A 574 -6.44 -53.48 -10.25
N ILE A 575 -5.33 -52.92 -10.75
CA ILE A 575 -4.17 -53.67 -11.27
C ILE A 575 -3.35 -54.26 -10.10
N ARG A 576 -3.36 -53.57 -8.95
CA ARG A 576 -2.77 -54.03 -7.68
C ARG A 576 -3.74 -53.85 -6.52
N ASN A 577 -3.46 -54.53 -5.41
CA ASN A 577 -4.21 -54.41 -4.15
C ASN A 577 -3.50 -53.53 -3.11
N HIS A 578 -2.16 -53.42 -3.19
CA HIS A 578 -1.30 -52.65 -2.27
C HIS A 578 -0.07 -52.08 -3.01
N PHE A 579 0.65 -51.14 -2.39
CA PHE A 579 1.91 -50.59 -2.93
C PHE A 579 3.03 -51.66 -2.91
N PRO A 580 3.83 -51.81 -3.98
CA PRO A 580 4.91 -52.83 -4.06
C PRO A 580 5.95 -52.77 -2.93
N GLU A 581 6.15 -51.61 -2.32
CA GLU A 581 7.11 -51.42 -1.24
C GLU A 581 6.70 -52.15 0.06
N LEU A 582 5.42 -52.48 0.25
CA LEU A 582 4.98 -53.31 1.39
C LEU A 582 5.48 -54.76 1.31
N ASP A 583 5.78 -55.27 0.10
CA ASP A 583 6.33 -56.62 -0.08
C ASP A 583 7.84 -56.68 0.17
N SER A 584 8.52 -55.52 0.15
CA SER A 584 9.99 -55.42 0.12
C SER A 584 10.60 -54.62 1.26
N MET A 585 9.80 -53.88 2.05
CA MET A 585 10.26 -53.06 3.17
C MET A 585 9.47 -53.35 4.46
N PRO A 586 10.08 -53.24 5.66
CA PRO A 586 9.36 -53.38 6.91
C PRO A 586 8.34 -52.23 7.09
N LEU A 587 7.15 -52.54 7.63
CA LEU A 587 6.05 -51.58 7.77
C LEU A 587 6.45 -50.35 8.61
N ASP A 588 7.28 -50.52 9.64
CA ASP A 588 7.79 -49.43 10.49
C ASP A 588 8.63 -48.38 9.74
N HIS A 589 9.08 -48.68 8.52
CA HIS A 589 9.80 -47.74 7.65
C HIS A 589 8.88 -46.95 6.72
N LEU A 590 7.63 -47.38 6.55
CA LEU A 590 6.67 -46.83 5.58
C LEU A 590 5.63 -45.95 6.27
N SER A 591 5.30 -44.81 5.64
CA SER A 591 4.23 -43.92 6.09
C SER A 591 2.87 -44.65 6.13
N ASP A 592 1.99 -44.26 7.05
CA ASP A 592 0.59 -44.73 7.10
C ASP A 592 -0.14 -44.59 5.75
N VAL A 593 0.28 -43.65 4.89
CA VAL A 593 -0.32 -43.44 3.57
C VAL A 593 0.07 -44.53 2.54
N MET A 594 1.08 -45.36 2.85
CA MET A 594 1.49 -46.50 2.02
C MET A 594 0.60 -47.74 2.21
N SER A 595 -0.07 -47.88 3.37
CA SER A 595 -0.96 -49.01 3.67
C SER A 595 -2.42 -48.81 3.20
N VAL A 596 -2.65 -47.80 2.36
CA VAL A 596 -3.97 -47.39 1.86
C VAL A 596 -4.52 -48.39 0.82
N THR A 597 -5.77 -48.81 0.99
CA THR A 597 -6.49 -49.63 -0.01
C THR A 597 -7.17 -48.78 -1.08
N ALA A 598 -7.63 -49.41 -2.16
CA ALA A 598 -8.36 -48.72 -3.24
C ALA A 598 -9.62 -47.94 -2.75
N ALA A 599 -10.25 -48.39 -1.65
CA ALA A 599 -11.40 -47.70 -1.05
C ALA A 599 -11.03 -46.43 -0.27
N GLU A 600 -9.76 -46.28 0.09
CA GLU A 600 -9.26 -45.22 0.98
C GLU A 600 -8.47 -44.13 0.22
N LEU A 601 -8.34 -44.24 -1.11
CA LEU A 601 -7.59 -43.31 -1.96
C LEU A 601 -8.02 -41.85 -1.80
N ILE A 602 -9.29 -41.57 -1.52
CA ILE A 602 -9.79 -40.20 -1.26
C ILE A 602 -9.12 -39.58 -0.02
N THR A 603 -8.73 -40.39 0.96
CA THR A 603 -8.00 -39.94 2.17
C THR A 603 -6.53 -39.70 1.87
N LEU A 604 -5.93 -40.53 0.99
CA LEU A 604 -4.57 -40.32 0.47
C LEU A 604 -4.47 -39.01 -0.33
N ASP A 605 -5.41 -38.76 -1.23
CA ASP A 605 -5.42 -37.59 -2.13
C ASP A 605 -5.51 -36.24 -1.40
N ARG A 606 -5.93 -36.23 -0.12
CA ARG A 606 -5.91 -35.04 0.75
C ARG A 606 -4.52 -34.71 1.31
N LYS A 607 -3.60 -35.68 1.32
CA LYS A 607 -2.23 -35.58 1.84
C LYS A 607 -1.20 -35.54 0.70
N VAL A 608 -1.43 -36.30 -0.36
CA VAL A 608 -0.53 -36.46 -1.50
C VAL A 608 -1.27 -36.17 -2.81
N SER A 609 -0.76 -35.21 -3.58
CA SER A 609 -1.29 -34.89 -4.91
C SER A 609 -0.50 -35.59 -6.01
N CYS A 610 -1.21 -36.40 -6.79
CA CYS A 610 -0.73 -36.94 -8.06
C CYS A 610 -1.20 -36.12 -9.29
N ALA A 611 -1.92 -35.01 -9.07
CA ALA A 611 -2.36 -34.14 -10.15
C ALA A 611 -1.20 -33.29 -10.69
N MET A 612 -1.16 -33.10 -12.01
CA MET A 612 -0.25 -32.16 -12.64
C MET A 612 -0.59 -30.73 -12.16
N THR A 613 0.44 -30.02 -11.73
CA THR A 613 0.37 -28.63 -11.24
C THR A 613 1.59 -27.88 -11.80
N GLU A 614 1.68 -26.57 -11.57
CA GLU A 614 2.84 -25.79 -12.00
C GLU A 614 4.11 -26.28 -11.28
N ILE A 615 5.06 -26.82 -12.05
CA ILE A 615 6.28 -27.43 -11.51
C ILE A 615 7.33 -26.34 -11.18
N TYR A 616 7.31 -25.26 -11.93
CA TYR A 616 8.18 -24.10 -11.80
C TYR A 616 7.44 -22.97 -11.07
N TYR A 617 8.12 -22.24 -10.20
CA TYR A 617 7.58 -20.99 -9.65
C TYR A 617 7.63 -19.82 -10.65
N TYR A 618 8.29 -20.01 -11.80
CA TYR A 618 8.51 -18.98 -12.81
C TYR A 618 7.77 -19.27 -14.13
N PRO A 619 7.05 -18.29 -14.70
CA PRO A 619 6.27 -18.46 -15.94
C PRO A 619 7.15 -18.29 -17.20
N TYR A 620 8.10 -19.21 -17.44
CA TYR A 620 9.08 -19.09 -18.53
C TYR A 620 8.47 -18.70 -19.89
N GLY A 621 7.38 -19.34 -20.29
CA GLY A 621 6.75 -19.07 -21.60
C GLY A 621 6.16 -17.66 -21.73
N HIS A 622 5.76 -17.03 -20.62
CA HIS A 622 5.31 -15.64 -20.61
C HIS A 622 6.51 -14.69 -20.76
N ASP A 623 7.57 -14.93 -20.00
CA ASP A 623 8.76 -14.08 -19.96
C ASP A 623 9.58 -14.18 -21.27
N ASP A 624 9.70 -15.39 -21.81
CA ASP A 624 10.33 -15.62 -23.11
C ASP A 624 9.59 -14.87 -24.22
N ALA A 625 8.26 -14.79 -24.17
CA ALA A 625 7.47 -14.04 -25.15
C ALA A 625 7.65 -12.51 -25.04
N LEU A 626 8.03 -11.99 -23.86
CA LEU A 626 8.31 -10.57 -23.62
C LEU A 626 9.75 -10.16 -23.91
N HIS A 627 10.72 -11.06 -23.69
CA HIS A 627 12.14 -10.72 -23.68
C HIS A 627 13.00 -11.46 -24.68
N SER A 628 12.55 -12.54 -25.33
CA SER A 628 13.36 -13.19 -26.38
C SER A 628 13.55 -12.29 -27.60
N LEU A 629 14.67 -12.48 -28.30
CA LEU A 629 14.88 -11.88 -29.61
C LEU A 629 13.87 -12.49 -30.61
N PRO A 630 13.30 -11.69 -31.52
CA PRO A 630 12.38 -12.21 -32.53
C PRO A 630 13.09 -13.28 -33.38
N GLN A 631 12.42 -14.40 -33.62
CA GLN A 631 12.90 -15.41 -34.56
C GLN A 631 12.87 -14.81 -35.97
N GLY A 632 14.04 -14.68 -36.59
CA GLY A 632 14.24 -14.15 -37.94
C GLY A 632 14.13 -15.20 -39.02
#